data_AF-A0A7J7LVM8-F1
#
_entry.id   AF-A0A7J7LVM8-F1
#
_cell.length_a   1.000
_cell.length_b   1.000
_cell.length_c   1.000
_cell.angle_alpha   90.00
_cell.angle_beta   90.00
_cell.angle_gamma   90.00
#
_symmetry.space_group_name_H-M   'P 1'
#
loop_
_entity.id
_entity.type
_entity.pdbx_description
1 polymer ?
#
loop_
_entity_poly.entity_id
_entity_poly.type
_entity_poly.pdbx_seq_one_letter_code
_entity_poly.pdbx_strand_id
1 'polypeptide(L)' 'MAQNRRTKLNILVTGTLGTGKYTMSSLLADAAQLCHINVGDVVKEKNLYDGWDEN' A
#
# COMPACT_ATOMS: atom_id res chain seq x y z
N MET A 1 -29.27 -6.40 5.25
CA MET A 1 -28.26 -5.97 4.26
C MET A 1 -27.06 -6.89 4.44
N ALA A 2 -26.80 -7.78 3.48
CA ALA A 2 -25.69 -8.73 3.61
C ALA A 2 -24.36 -7.95 3.53
N GLN A 3 -23.55 -7.99 4.60
CA GLN A 3 -22.19 -7.48 4.53
C GLN A 3 -21.42 -8.27 3.49
N ASN A 4 -20.85 -7.57 2.51
CA ASN A 4 -19.97 -8.14 1.51
C ASN A 4 -18.69 -8.62 2.23
N ARG A 5 -18.68 -9.89 2.66
CA ARG A 5 -17.57 -10.47 3.41
C ARG A 5 -16.36 -10.56 2.48
N ARG A 6 -15.29 -9.86 2.82
CA ARG A 6 -14.04 -9.87 2.04
C ARG A 6 -13.51 -11.31 1.99
N THR A 7 -13.40 -11.86 0.78
CA THR A 7 -12.97 -13.25 0.54
C THR A 7 -11.47 -13.38 0.29
N LYS A 8 -10.79 -12.27 -0.06
CA LYS A 8 -9.35 -12.22 -0.32
C LYS A 8 -8.57 -11.69 0.90
N LEU A 9 -7.34 -12.18 1.07
CA LEU A 9 -6.42 -11.78 2.14
C LEU A 9 -5.96 -10.31 1.99
N ASN A 10 -5.64 -9.68 3.12
CA ASN A 10 -4.92 -8.41 3.18
C ASN A 10 -3.51 -8.64 3.71
N ILE A 11 -2.53 -8.04 3.06
CA ILE A 11 -1.11 -8.19 3.39
C ILE A 11 -0.52 -6.80 3.58
N LEU A 12 0.18 -6.59 4.70
CA LEU A 12 0.96 -5.38 4.96
C LEU A 12 2.44 -5.72 4.77
N VAL A 13 3.09 -5.04 3.82
CA VAL A 13 4.54 -5.12 3.61
C VAL A 13 5.18 -3.85 4.16
N THR A 14 6.03 -3.98 5.18
CA THR A 14 6.71 -2.87 5.84
C THR A 14 8.19 -3.19 6.08
N GLY A 15 8.97 -2.21 6.52
CA GLY A 15 10.42 -2.30 6.68
C GLY A 15 11.15 -1.01 6.31
N THR A 16 12.43 -0.93 6.65
CA THR A 16 13.29 0.24 6.41
C THR A 16 13.45 0.55 4.92
N LEU A 17 13.85 1.79 4.59
CA LEU A 17 14.10 2.19 3.20
C LEU A 17 15.13 1.27 2.55
N GLY A 18 14.92 0.90 1.28
CA GLY A 18 15.85 0.05 0.52
C GLY A 18 15.66 -1.46 0.66
N THR A 19 14.80 -1.97 1.55
CA THR A 19 14.59 -3.42 1.74
C THR A 19 13.76 -4.13 0.64
N GLY A 20 13.49 -3.47 -0.49
CA GLY A 20 12.80 -4.09 -1.62
C GLY A 20 11.28 -4.27 -1.47
N LYS A 21 10.64 -3.58 -0.51
CA LYS A 21 9.19 -3.68 -0.23
C LYS A 21 8.31 -3.54 -1.48
N TYR A 22 8.51 -2.47 -2.24
CA TYR A 22 7.74 -2.17 -3.46
C TYR A 22 7.89 -3.26 -4.51
N THR A 23 9.13 -3.70 -4.77
CA THR A 23 9.42 -4.73 -5.76
C THR A 23 8.75 -6.05 -5.38
N MET A 24 8.89 -6.47 -4.12
CA MET A 24 8.28 -7.72 -3.63
C MET A 24 6.75 -7.63 -3.65
N SER A 25 6.17 -6.55 -3.12
CA SER A 25 4.70 -6.40 -3.05
C SER A 25 4.04 -6.29 -4.41
N SER A 26 4.70 -5.66 -5.39
CA SER A 26 4.20 -5.60 -6.77
C SER A 26 4.19 -6.97 -7.43
N LEU A 27 5.29 -7.74 -7.32
CA LEU A 27 5.38 -9.09 -7.87
C LEU A 27 4.40 -10.06 -7.18
N LEU A 28 4.27 -9.96 -5.86
CA LEU A 28 3.33 -10.77 -5.09
C LEU A 28 1.88 -10.50 -5.50
N ALA A 29 1.52 -9.24 -5.70
CA ALA A 29 0.18 -8.87 -6.09
C ALA A 29 -0.18 -9.38 -7.50
N ASP A 30 0.77 -9.31 -8.43
CA ASP A 30 0.60 -9.86 -9.78
C ASP A 30 0.42 -11.39 -9.74
N ALA A 31 1.34 -12.09 -9.06
CA ALA A 31 1.30 -13.55 -8.93
C ALA A 31 0.05 -14.07 -8.19
N ALA A 32 -0.41 -13.37 -7.15
CA ALA A 32 -1.55 -13.77 -6.33
C ALA A 32 -2.88 -13.14 -6.77
N GLN A 33 -2.90 -12.35 -7.85
CA GLN A 33 -4.07 -11.60 -8.32
C GLN A 33 -4.73 -10.76 -7.20
N LEU A 34 -3.90 -10.07 -6.44
CA LEU A 34 -4.27 -9.13 -5.39
C LEU A 34 -4.18 -7.69 -5.90
N CYS A 35 -4.85 -6.78 -5.19
CA CYS A 35 -4.71 -5.35 -5.45
C CYS A 35 -3.46 -4.84 -4.71
N HIS A 36 -2.47 -4.37 -5.47
CA HIS A 36 -1.31 -3.69 -4.92
C HIS A 36 -1.66 -2.23 -4.61
N ILE A 37 -1.45 -1.81 -3.36
CA ILE A 37 -1.62 -0.43 -2.93
C ILE A 37 -0.30 0.04 -2.32
N ASN A 38 0.37 0.98 -2.98
CA ASN A 38 1.52 1.67 -2.41
C ASN A 38 1.03 2.91 -1.66
N VAL A 39 1.12 2.87 -0.33
CA VAL A 39 0.68 3.98 0.53
C VAL A 39 1.41 5.28 0.21
N GLY A 40 2.70 5.22 -0.17
CA GLY A 40 3.47 6.41 -0.52
C GLY A 40 2.92 7.14 -1.75
N ASP A 41 2.40 6.39 -2.73
CA ASP A 41 1.77 6.97 -3.93
C ASP A 41 0.42 7.58 -3.56
N VAL A 42 -0.40 6.88 -2.76
CA VAL A 42 -1.68 7.40 -2.26
C VAL A 42 -1.50 8.69 -1.49
N VAL A 43 -0.49 8.78 -0.62
CA VAL A 43 -0.18 9.99 0.16
C VAL A 43 0.17 11.17 -0.75
N LYS A 44 0.98 10.93 -1.79
CA LYS A 44 1.37 11.96 -2.77
C LYS A 44 0.18 12.41 -3.62
N GLU A 45 -0.54 11.47 -4.22
CA GLU A 45 -1.66 11.74 -5.13
C GLU A 45 -2.80 12.49 -4.45
N LYS A 46 -3.06 12.20 -3.17
CA LYS A 46 -4.15 12.79 -2.41
C LYS A 46 -3.71 13.92 -1.47
N ASN A 47 -2.44 14.35 -1.54
CA ASN A 47 -1.85 15.34 -0.64
C ASN A 47 -2.14 15.05 0.84
N LEU A 48 -1.97 13.78 1.26
CA LEU A 48 -2.25 13.32 2.63
C LEU A 48 -1.02 13.45 3.53
N TYR A 49 -0.39 14.61 3.47
CA TYR A 49 0.71 14.98 4.35
C TYR A 49 0.36 16.34 4.94
N ASP A 50 0.57 16.48 6.24
CA ASP A 50 0.69 17.81 6.81
C ASP A 50 2.04 18.33 6.32
N GLY A 51 2.04 19.50 5.67
CA GLY A 51 3.20 20.03 4.93
C GLY A 51 4.47 20.11 5.77
N TRP A 52 5.56 20.57 5.16
CA TRP A 52 6.74 20.93 5.94
C TRP A 52 6.38 22.13 6.82
N ASP A 53 6.52 21.99 8.15
CA ASP A 53 6.37 23.10 9.08
C ASP A 53 7.66 23.96 8.98
N GLU A 54 7.55 25.15 8.38
CA GLU A 54 8.69 26.05 8.14
C GLU A 54 9.14 26.83 9.40
N ASN A 55 8.67 26.47 10.60
CA ASN A 55 9.01 27.13 11.86
C ASN A 55 10.38 26.76 12.44
#